data_AF-I4B364-F1
#
_entry.id   AF-I4B364-F1
#
_cell.length_a   1.000
_cell.length_b   1.000
_cell.length_c   1.000
_cell.angle_alpha   90.00
_cell.angle_beta   90.00
_cell.angle_gamma   90.00
#
_symmetry.space_group_name_H-M   'P 1'
#
loop_
_entity.id
_entity.type
_entity.pdbx_description
1 polymer ?
#
loop_
_entity_poly.entity_id
_entity_poly.type
_entity_poly.pdbx_seq_one_letter_code
_entity_poly.pdbx_strand_id
1 'polypeptide(L)'
;MPAPLRHKGLRIVASLLIVSGVVAFWVLRPLTETDMSVGDFTPLRDDRLAAEFAPVVQPHALYGKPDRMLYRMAKNAAGEIHIAYHPFYHDEKNPHSGFGAAMSRLIYTGGLKIKDIMSGPADIELIEVVLDSKRVAVKIAYEDADRYNPRSFSVRHLPRTFVYPPRPFCFTTASWNHMFSLQPPASCHQKDALTPEYFTEAEWQKYKMVKKTEAMLRRNRMHRVYERAEAARQ
;
A
#
# COMPACT_ATOMS: atom_id res chain seq x y z
N MET A 1 -61.60 7.43 -16.33
CA MET A 1 -60.29 7.37 -17.02
C MET A 1 -59.23 6.97 -15.99
N PRO A 2 -58.71 5.72 -16.00
CA PRO A 2 -57.75 5.27 -14.99
C PRO A 2 -56.31 5.65 -15.36
N ALA A 3 -55.50 5.83 -14.33
CA ALA A 3 -54.25 6.58 -14.34
C ALA A 3 -53.10 5.96 -15.18
N PRO A 4 -52.50 6.70 -16.14
CA PRO A 4 -51.31 6.27 -16.88
C PRO A 4 -50.00 6.42 -16.09
N LEU A 5 -50.06 6.84 -14.82
CA LEU A 5 -48.88 7.16 -14.00
C LEU A 5 -48.19 5.94 -13.38
N ARG A 6 -48.90 4.82 -13.15
CA ARG A 6 -48.37 3.62 -12.49
C ARG A 6 -47.27 2.91 -13.28
N HIS A 7 -47.37 2.90 -14.60
CA HIS A 7 -46.39 2.24 -15.48
C HIS A 7 -45.10 3.05 -15.67
N LYS A 8 -45.15 4.39 -15.55
CA LYS A 8 -43.95 5.23 -15.65
C LYS A 8 -43.04 5.06 -14.44
N GLY A 9 -43.61 5.04 -13.22
CA GLY A 9 -42.85 4.79 -12.00
C GLY A 9 -42.18 3.40 -11.99
N LEU A 10 -42.91 2.36 -12.40
CA LEU A 10 -42.37 1.00 -12.49
C LEU A 10 -41.23 0.89 -13.51
N ARG A 11 -41.34 1.56 -14.67
CA ARG A 11 -40.29 1.60 -15.68
C ARG A 11 -39.04 2.32 -15.17
N ILE A 12 -39.19 3.45 -14.48
CA ILE A 12 -38.06 4.18 -13.89
C ILE A 12 -37.34 3.32 -12.86
N VAL A 13 -38.08 2.66 -11.96
CA VAL A 13 -37.48 1.75 -10.96
C VAL A 13 -36.77 0.57 -11.64
N ALA A 14 -37.39 -0.05 -12.65
CA ALA A 14 -36.77 -1.14 -13.39
C ALA A 14 -35.49 -0.69 -14.11
N SER A 15 -35.49 0.47 -14.76
CA SER A 15 -34.31 1.05 -15.40
C SER A 15 -33.19 1.34 -14.39
N LEU A 16 -33.52 1.92 -13.23
CA LEU A 16 -32.54 2.16 -12.17
C LEU A 16 -31.94 0.86 -11.62
N LEU A 17 -32.75 -0.18 -11.45
CA LEU A 17 -32.28 -1.50 -11.01
C LEU A 17 -31.36 -2.15 -12.06
N ILE A 18 -31.72 -2.06 -13.34
CA ILE A 18 -30.87 -2.58 -14.43
C ILE A 18 -29.54 -1.83 -14.47
N VAL A 19 -29.56 -0.50 -14.45
CA VAL A 19 -28.34 0.31 -14.46
C VAL A 19 -27.49 0.01 -13.23
N SER A 20 -28.09 -0.08 -12.04
CA SER A 20 -27.39 -0.43 -10.81
C SER A 20 -26.79 -1.84 -10.87
N GLY A 21 -27.52 -2.80 -11.42
CA GLY A 21 -27.03 -4.18 -11.63
C GLY A 21 -25.86 -4.25 -12.59
N VAL A 22 -25.92 -3.49 -13.70
CA VAL A 22 -24.80 -3.38 -14.66
C VAL A 22 -23.58 -2.74 -13.99
N VAL A 23 -23.75 -1.62 -13.28
CA VAL A 23 -22.66 -0.97 -12.57
C VAL A 23 -22.05 -1.90 -11.52
N ALA A 24 -22.88 -2.56 -10.71
CA ALA A 24 -22.43 -3.51 -9.71
C ALA A 24 -21.65 -4.68 -10.34
N PHE A 25 -22.13 -5.22 -11.46
CA PHE A 25 -21.42 -6.26 -12.20
C PHE A 25 -20.03 -5.80 -12.64
N TRP A 26 -19.91 -4.62 -13.27
CA TRP A 26 -18.63 -4.10 -13.73
C TRP A 26 -17.66 -3.75 -12.60
N VAL A 27 -18.19 -3.31 -11.46
CA VAL A 27 -17.40 -2.94 -10.28
C VAL A 27 -16.90 -4.18 -9.51
N LEU A 28 -17.73 -5.20 -9.36
CA LEU A 28 -17.47 -6.36 -8.51
C LEU A 28 -16.91 -7.56 -9.26
N ARG A 29 -17.02 -7.61 -10.59
CA ARG A 29 -16.48 -8.73 -11.37
C ARG A 29 -14.98 -8.89 -11.12
N PRO A 30 -14.49 -10.14 -11.00
CA PRO A 30 -13.06 -10.41 -10.99
C PRO A 30 -12.41 -9.89 -12.27
N LEU A 31 -11.32 -9.14 -12.12
CA LEU A 31 -10.48 -8.65 -13.20
C LEU A 31 -9.21 -9.49 -13.33
N THR A 32 -8.69 -10.00 -12.21
CA THR A 32 -7.42 -10.72 -12.16
C THR A 32 -7.42 -11.71 -11.00
N GLU A 33 -6.88 -12.90 -11.22
CA GLU A 33 -6.55 -13.87 -10.17
C GLU A 33 -5.11 -13.62 -9.70
N THR A 34 -4.91 -13.55 -8.39
CA THR A 34 -3.57 -13.42 -7.80
C THR A 34 -2.99 -14.82 -7.60
N ASP A 35 -1.83 -15.09 -8.21
CA ASP A 35 -1.06 -16.28 -7.89
C ASP A 35 -0.60 -16.20 -6.43
N MET A 36 -1.00 -17.18 -5.61
CA MET A 36 -0.66 -17.21 -4.19
C MET A 36 0.67 -17.92 -3.91
N SER A 37 1.35 -18.41 -4.95
CA SER A 37 2.68 -19.00 -4.81
C SER A 37 3.71 -17.97 -4.32
N VAL A 38 4.69 -18.44 -3.55
CA VAL A 38 5.79 -17.62 -3.01
C VAL A 38 7.10 -17.79 -3.79
N GLY A 39 7.10 -18.64 -4.82
CA GLY A 39 8.30 -19.02 -5.58
C GLY A 39 9.35 -19.71 -4.71
N ASP A 40 10.63 -19.49 -5.02
CA ASP A 40 11.77 -20.10 -4.33
C ASP A 40 12.19 -19.35 -3.05
N PHE A 41 11.23 -18.70 -2.39
CA PHE A 41 11.48 -17.94 -1.17
C PHE A 41 11.10 -18.74 0.07
N THR A 42 12.02 -18.78 1.04
CA THR A 42 11.77 -19.32 2.38
C THR A 42 11.52 -18.17 3.35
N PRO A 43 10.35 -18.08 3.99
CA PRO A 43 10.09 -17.08 5.02
C PRO A 43 11.13 -17.15 6.14
N LEU A 44 11.53 -15.98 6.63
CA LEU A 44 12.53 -15.83 7.70
C LEU A 44 12.03 -14.79 8.69
N ARG A 45 12.35 -14.99 9.98
CA ARG A 45 12.14 -14.00 11.02
C ARG A 45 13.45 -13.80 11.78
N ASP A 46 14.02 -12.60 11.66
CA ASP A 46 15.18 -12.14 12.42
C ASP A 46 14.97 -10.67 12.82
N ASP A 47 14.37 -10.47 14.00
CA ASP A 47 13.97 -9.15 14.52
C ASP A 47 15.18 -8.23 14.71
N ARG A 48 16.35 -8.79 15.05
CA ARG A 48 17.59 -8.03 15.22
C ARG A 48 18.11 -7.53 13.88
N LEU A 49 18.12 -8.39 12.86
CA LEU A 49 18.54 -8.00 11.51
C LEU A 49 17.57 -6.98 10.90
N ALA A 50 16.26 -7.14 11.12
CA ALA A 50 15.27 -6.16 10.71
C ALA A 50 15.51 -4.79 11.38
N ALA A 51 15.79 -4.76 12.68
CA ALA A 51 16.11 -3.52 13.38
C ALA A 51 17.40 -2.86 12.85
N GLU A 52 18.42 -3.65 12.52
CA GLU A 52 19.68 -3.13 11.98
C GLU A 52 19.51 -2.43 10.63
N PHE A 53 18.68 -2.99 9.74
CA PHE A 53 18.48 -2.49 8.37
C PHE A 53 17.20 -1.67 8.21
N ALA A 54 16.54 -1.31 9.31
CA ALA A 54 15.31 -0.55 9.28
C ALA A 54 15.52 0.83 8.62
N PRO A 55 14.66 1.23 7.67
CA PRO A 55 14.68 2.59 7.14
C PRO A 55 14.15 3.58 8.17
N VAL A 56 14.71 4.78 8.18
CA VAL A 56 14.18 5.91 8.95
C VAL A 56 13.28 6.73 8.05
N VAL A 57 12.00 6.82 8.39
CA VAL A 57 11.02 7.66 7.67
C VAL A 57 10.79 8.92 8.48
N GLN A 58 11.27 10.05 7.96
CA GLN A 58 11.20 11.32 8.64
C GLN A 58 9.77 11.89 8.65
N PRO A 59 9.34 12.51 9.76
CA PRO A 59 8.07 13.22 9.82
C PRO A 59 8.01 14.32 8.76
N HIS A 60 6.89 14.39 8.04
CA HIS A 60 6.58 15.49 7.14
C HIS A 60 5.51 16.39 7.76
N ALA A 61 5.71 17.70 7.73
CA ALA A 61 4.82 18.66 8.38
C ALA A 61 3.36 18.59 7.91
N LEU A 62 3.13 18.24 6.63
CA LEU A 62 1.79 18.14 6.04
C LEU A 62 1.23 16.73 5.98
N TYR A 63 2.08 15.70 5.97
CA TYR A 63 1.69 14.31 5.71
C TYR A 63 1.90 13.43 6.95
N GLY A 64 2.34 14.02 8.05
CA GLY A 64 2.58 13.31 9.30
C GLY A 64 3.79 12.39 9.23
N LYS A 65 3.79 11.39 10.09
CA LYS A 65 4.82 10.37 10.21
C LYS A 65 4.16 9.00 10.37
N PRO A 66 4.84 7.91 10.02
CA PRO A 66 4.31 6.60 10.31
C PRO A 66 4.22 6.39 11.83
N ASP A 67 3.19 5.67 12.28
CA ASP A 67 3.00 5.32 13.68
C ASP A 67 3.63 3.95 14.02
N ARG A 68 3.72 3.06 13.03
CA ARG A 68 4.37 1.75 13.14
C ARG A 68 5.21 1.43 11.92
N MET A 69 6.18 0.55 12.12
CA MET A 69 6.98 -0.06 11.06
C MET A 69 6.83 -1.56 11.18
N LEU A 70 6.13 -2.20 10.24
CA LEU A 70 6.04 -3.66 10.22
C LEU A 70 7.04 -4.24 9.24
N TYR A 71 7.44 -5.50 9.40
CA TYR A 71 8.27 -6.17 8.39
C TYR A 71 7.89 -7.63 8.13
N ARG A 72 8.12 -8.07 6.89
CA ARG A 72 8.26 -9.48 6.54
C ARG A 72 9.62 -9.69 5.89
N MET A 73 10.18 -10.87 6.08
CA MET A 73 11.50 -11.22 5.59
C MET A 73 11.48 -12.62 4.98
N ALA A 74 12.26 -12.82 3.93
CA ALA A 74 12.44 -14.11 3.31
C ALA A 74 13.84 -14.25 2.73
N LYS A 75 14.28 -15.48 2.53
CA LYS A 75 15.54 -15.81 1.87
C LYS A 75 15.26 -16.52 0.54
N ASN A 76 15.90 -16.10 -0.54
CA ASN A 76 15.76 -16.76 -1.83
C ASN A 76 16.76 -17.93 -2.00
N ALA A 77 16.64 -18.69 -3.09
CA ALA A 77 17.53 -19.81 -3.41
C ALA A 77 19.01 -19.41 -3.57
N ALA A 78 19.30 -18.17 -4.01
CA ALA A 78 20.67 -17.65 -4.12
C ALA A 78 21.26 -17.27 -2.75
N GLY A 79 20.44 -17.28 -1.70
CA GLY A 79 20.83 -16.98 -0.34
C GLY A 79 20.77 -15.50 0.04
N GLU A 80 20.19 -14.66 -0.81
CA GLU A 80 19.90 -13.25 -0.51
C GLU A 80 18.73 -13.16 0.46
N ILE A 81 18.81 -12.20 1.39
CA ILE A 81 17.75 -11.91 2.35
C ILE A 81 16.98 -10.69 1.86
N HIS A 82 15.68 -10.84 1.68
CA HIS A 82 14.77 -9.76 1.34
C HIS A 82 14.00 -9.35 2.59
N ILE A 83 13.99 -8.06 2.89
CA ILE A 83 13.25 -7.48 4.01
C ILE A 83 12.30 -6.43 3.43
N ALA A 84 11.00 -6.69 3.54
CA ALA A 84 9.96 -5.74 3.22
C ALA A 84 9.57 -5.00 4.50
N TYR A 85 9.79 -3.70 4.54
CA TYR A 85 9.34 -2.81 5.59
C TYR A 85 8.06 -2.09 5.16
N HIS A 86 7.09 -2.05 6.06
CA HIS A 86 5.80 -1.43 5.87
C HIS A 86 5.61 -0.29 6.87
N PRO A 87 5.86 0.97 6.46
CA PRO A 87 5.46 2.13 7.25
C PRO A 87 3.93 2.23 7.26
N PHE A 88 3.35 2.25 8.47
CA PHE A 88 1.91 2.41 8.68
C PHE A 88 1.58 3.86 8.98
N TYR A 89 0.53 4.36 8.33
CA TYR A 89 -0.08 5.64 8.65
C TYR A 89 -1.55 5.41 9.02
N HIS A 90 -1.99 6.04 10.11
CA HIS A 90 -3.37 5.90 10.57
C HIS A 90 -4.36 6.46 9.54
N ASP A 91 -4.05 7.62 8.99
CA ASP A 91 -4.91 8.36 8.06
C ASP A 91 -4.13 8.76 6.82
N GLU A 92 -4.78 8.62 5.67
CA GLU A 92 -4.36 9.25 4.41
C GLU A 92 -5.33 10.36 4.10
N LYS A 93 -4.82 11.58 3.90
CA LYS A 93 -5.68 12.72 3.57
C LYS A 93 -4.89 13.72 2.75
N ASN A 94 -5.44 14.13 1.61
CA ASN A 94 -4.89 15.25 0.86
C ASN A 94 -5.20 16.57 1.61
N PRO A 95 -4.20 17.27 2.21
CA PRO A 95 -4.45 18.49 2.97
C PRO A 95 -4.58 19.73 2.07
N HIS A 96 -4.31 19.59 0.77
CA HIS A 96 -4.16 20.72 -0.14
C HIS A 96 -5.50 21.28 -0.63
N SER A 97 -5.48 22.53 -1.08
CA SER A 97 -6.64 23.18 -1.71
C SER A 97 -6.79 22.76 -3.18
N GLY A 98 -7.97 23.00 -3.76
CA GLY A 98 -8.25 22.76 -5.17
C GLY A 98 -9.31 21.68 -5.38
N PHE A 99 -9.92 21.69 -6.57
CA PHE A 99 -11.04 20.80 -6.88
C PHE A 99 -10.63 19.31 -6.79
N GLY A 100 -9.49 18.92 -7.37
CA GLY A 100 -9.01 17.54 -7.31
C GLY A 100 -8.75 17.05 -5.88
N ALA A 101 -8.09 17.87 -5.07
CA ALA A 101 -7.85 17.57 -3.65
C ALA A 101 -9.17 17.48 -2.84
N ALA A 102 -10.15 18.35 -3.11
CA ALA A 102 -11.47 18.29 -2.49
C ALA A 102 -12.23 17.01 -2.89
N MET A 103 -12.20 16.64 -4.17
CA MET A 103 -12.81 15.40 -4.64
C MET A 103 -12.15 14.17 -4.02
N SER A 104 -10.82 14.16 -3.85
CA SER A 104 -10.10 13.09 -3.16
C SER A 104 -10.57 12.95 -1.70
N ARG A 105 -10.74 14.06 -0.98
CA ARG A 105 -11.30 14.02 0.38
C ARG A 105 -12.75 13.57 0.44
N LEU A 106 -13.59 13.95 -0.53
CA LEU A 106 -15.00 13.58 -0.52
C LEU A 106 -15.23 12.11 -0.89
N ILE A 107 -14.48 11.61 -1.87
CA ILE A 107 -14.72 10.30 -2.48
C ILE A 107 -13.73 9.25 -1.98
N TYR A 108 -12.45 9.56 -1.95
CA TYR A 108 -11.39 8.57 -1.80
C TYR A 108 -10.96 8.36 -0.33
N THR A 109 -10.50 9.43 0.33
CA THR A 109 -9.92 9.38 1.68
C THR A 109 -10.88 9.73 2.81
N GLY A 110 -12.00 10.41 2.52
CA GLY A 110 -12.97 10.86 3.52
C GLY A 110 -14.37 10.29 3.29
N GLY A 111 -15.30 11.09 2.76
CA GLY A 111 -16.76 10.86 2.87
C GLY A 111 -17.25 9.46 2.48
N LEU A 112 -16.83 8.93 1.33
CA LEU A 112 -17.23 7.59 0.87
C LEU A 112 -16.25 6.48 1.27
N LYS A 113 -15.11 6.82 1.89
CA LYS A 113 -14.01 5.92 2.32
C LYS A 113 -13.72 4.81 1.30
N ILE A 114 -13.74 5.13 0.00
CA ILE A 114 -13.56 4.13 -1.05
C ILE A 114 -12.22 3.40 -0.89
N LYS A 115 -11.19 4.08 -0.36
CA LYS A 115 -9.92 3.44 -0.01
C LYS A 115 -10.08 2.24 0.91
N ASP A 116 -10.87 2.35 1.98
CA ASP A 116 -11.06 1.27 2.95
C ASP A 116 -11.74 0.05 2.31
N ILE A 117 -12.63 0.31 1.34
CA ILE A 117 -13.28 -0.73 0.54
C ILE A 117 -12.27 -1.39 -0.42
N MET A 118 -11.46 -0.58 -1.10
CA MET A 118 -10.48 -1.02 -2.10
C MET A 118 -9.31 -1.79 -1.50
N SER A 119 -8.66 -1.20 -0.52
CA SER A 119 -7.36 -1.60 0.01
C SER A 119 -7.46 -2.15 1.43
N GLY A 120 -8.50 -1.82 2.18
CA GLY A 120 -8.62 -2.16 3.61
C GLY A 120 -8.24 -0.99 4.53
N PRO A 121 -8.24 -1.18 5.85
CA PRO A 121 -7.98 -0.10 6.81
C PRO A 121 -6.50 0.36 6.77
N ALA A 122 -6.24 1.60 7.20
CA ALA A 122 -4.94 2.26 7.28
C ALA A 122 -4.27 2.56 5.92
N ASP A 123 -3.20 3.34 5.94
CA ASP A 123 -2.27 3.46 4.82
C ASP A 123 -1.00 2.67 5.09
N ILE A 124 -0.57 1.88 4.11
CA ILE A 124 0.51 0.91 4.28
C ILE A 124 1.34 0.94 3.00
N GLU A 125 2.55 1.45 3.15
CA GLU A 125 3.51 1.62 2.06
C GLU A 125 4.61 0.57 2.13
N LEU A 126 5.45 0.45 1.09
CA LEU A 126 6.51 -0.57 1.04
C LEU A 126 7.89 0.05 0.78
N ILE A 127 8.86 -0.33 1.61
CA ILE A 127 10.30 -0.16 1.36
C ILE A 127 10.95 -1.54 1.45
N GLU A 128 11.54 -2.03 0.38
CA GLU A 128 12.26 -3.30 0.35
C GLU A 128 13.77 -3.06 0.44
N VAL A 129 14.43 -3.77 1.34
CA VAL A 129 15.89 -3.88 1.41
C VAL A 129 16.30 -5.31 1.08
N VAL A 130 17.27 -5.47 0.17
CA VAL A 130 17.85 -6.79 -0.15
C VAL A 130 19.30 -6.83 0.31
N LEU A 131 19.61 -7.88 1.06
CA LEU A 131 20.95 -8.17 1.56
C LEU A 131 21.52 -9.37 0.79
N ASP A 132 22.81 -9.30 0.48
CA ASP A 132 23.52 -10.47 -0.06
C ASP A 132 23.77 -11.55 1.02
N SER A 133 24.44 -12.63 0.63
CA SER A 133 24.81 -13.73 1.52
C SER A 133 25.77 -13.32 2.66
N LYS A 134 26.44 -12.18 2.52
CA LYS A 134 27.31 -11.57 3.54
C LYS A 134 26.58 -10.55 4.42
N ARG A 135 25.25 -10.41 4.25
CA ARG A 135 24.39 -9.45 4.94
C ARG A 135 24.73 -7.99 4.62
N VAL A 136 25.30 -7.72 3.45
CA VAL A 136 25.52 -6.37 2.97
C VAL A 136 24.29 -5.94 2.19
N ALA A 137 23.78 -4.72 2.44
CA ALA A 137 22.67 -4.17 1.66
C ALA A 137 23.13 -3.88 0.22
N VAL A 138 22.60 -4.66 -0.72
CA VAL A 138 22.93 -4.56 -2.14
C VAL A 138 21.87 -3.84 -2.95
N LYS A 139 20.65 -3.72 -2.43
CA LYS A 139 19.55 -3.04 -3.11
C LYS A 139 18.54 -2.48 -2.11
N ILE A 140 17.98 -1.33 -2.45
CA ILE A 140 16.76 -0.81 -1.83
C ILE A 140 15.75 -0.46 -2.93
N ALA A 141 14.48 -0.78 -2.72
CA ALA A 141 13.40 -0.49 -3.65
C ALA A 141 12.19 0.11 -2.91
N TYR A 142 11.56 1.11 -3.52
CA TYR A 142 10.45 1.88 -2.93
C TYR A 142 9.65 2.58 -4.04
N GLU A 143 8.54 3.23 -3.70
CA GLU A 143 7.78 4.06 -4.62
C GLU A 143 7.89 5.55 -4.27
N ASP A 144 8.19 6.35 -5.29
CA ASP A 144 8.26 7.82 -5.24
C ASP A 144 7.09 8.41 -6.04
N ALA A 145 6.82 9.70 -5.84
CA ALA A 145 5.76 10.42 -6.52
C ALA A 145 6.21 10.98 -7.87
N ASP A 146 5.69 10.44 -8.97
CA ASP A 146 6.00 10.89 -10.32
C ASP A 146 5.35 12.24 -10.61
N ARG A 147 6.16 13.27 -10.88
CA ARG A 147 5.70 14.61 -11.28
C ARG A 147 4.55 15.10 -10.38
N TYR A 148 4.77 14.99 -9.08
CA TYR A 148 3.75 15.20 -8.07
C TYR A 148 3.08 16.59 -8.19
N ASN A 149 1.75 16.57 -8.29
CA ASN A 149 0.92 17.77 -8.21
C ASN A 149 -0.03 17.63 -7.00
N PRO A 150 0.16 18.41 -5.92
CA PRO A 150 -0.65 18.30 -4.71
C PRO A 150 -2.14 18.60 -4.91
N ARG A 151 -2.50 19.29 -6.00
CA ARG A 151 -3.90 19.65 -6.32
C ARG A 151 -4.64 18.53 -7.08
N SER A 152 -3.92 17.51 -7.54
CA SER A 152 -4.48 16.39 -8.29
C SER A 152 -5.30 15.46 -7.38
N PHE A 153 -6.26 14.76 -7.99
CA PHE A 153 -7.09 13.77 -7.31
C PHE A 153 -6.31 12.53 -6.87
N SER A 154 -5.35 12.10 -7.69
CA SER A 154 -4.50 10.92 -7.47
C SER A 154 -3.02 11.28 -7.60
N VAL A 155 -2.17 10.40 -7.08
CA VAL A 155 -0.72 10.46 -7.24
C VAL A 155 -0.29 9.32 -8.14
N ARG A 156 0.67 9.57 -9.03
CA ARG A 156 1.25 8.55 -9.90
C ARG A 156 2.48 7.95 -9.22
N HIS A 157 2.50 6.62 -9.12
CA HIS A 157 3.58 5.86 -8.50
C HIS A 157 4.76 5.76 -9.48
N LEU A 158 5.97 6.03 -8.98
CA LEU A 158 7.23 5.82 -9.69
C LEU A 158 8.09 4.82 -8.91
N PRO A 159 8.19 3.56 -9.37
CA PRO A 159 9.08 2.59 -8.77
C PRO A 159 10.53 3.06 -8.85
N ARG A 160 11.23 3.03 -7.72
CA ARG A 160 12.65 3.36 -7.60
C ARG A 160 13.40 2.15 -7.08
N THR A 161 14.61 1.98 -7.63
CA THR A 161 15.58 0.99 -7.17
C THR A 161 16.95 1.66 -7.09
N PHE A 162 17.65 1.45 -5.98
CA PHE A 162 19.02 1.92 -5.80
C PHE A 162 19.91 0.74 -5.42
N VAL A 163 21.02 0.58 -6.15
CA VAL A 163 21.99 -0.51 -5.95
C VAL A 163 23.12 -0.03 -5.06
N TYR A 164 23.53 -0.86 -4.10
CA TYR A 164 24.50 -0.52 -3.04
C TYR A 164 24.14 0.77 -2.28
N PRO A 165 22.93 0.84 -1.68
CA PRO A 165 22.48 2.03 -0.97
C PRO A 165 23.39 2.40 0.20
N PRO A 166 23.79 3.68 0.32
CA PRO A 166 24.53 4.13 1.48
C PRO A 166 23.62 4.08 2.72
N ARG A 167 24.19 3.65 3.85
CA ARG A 167 23.49 3.57 5.14
C ARG A 167 23.83 4.79 6.02
N PRO A 168 22.92 5.19 6.94
CA PRO A 168 21.54 4.71 7.12
C PRO A 168 20.61 5.07 5.96
N PHE A 169 19.52 4.31 5.79
CA PHE A 169 18.49 4.61 4.78
C PHE A 169 17.51 5.63 5.32
N CYS A 170 17.48 6.82 4.72
CA CYS A 170 16.67 7.94 5.19
C CYS A 170 15.61 8.27 4.14
N PHE A 171 14.36 8.37 4.55
CA PHE A 171 13.26 8.71 3.65
C PHE A 171 12.49 9.90 4.18
N THR A 172 11.96 10.70 3.26
CA THR A 172 10.92 11.69 3.54
C THR A 172 9.67 11.32 2.78
N THR A 173 8.51 11.64 3.34
CA THR A 173 7.25 11.51 2.62
C THR A 173 7.11 12.59 1.54
N ALA A 174 6.99 12.16 0.28
CA ALA A 174 6.96 13.03 -0.91
C ALA A 174 5.54 13.51 -1.28
N SER A 175 4.50 12.77 -0.91
CA SER A 175 3.12 13.02 -1.33
C SER A 175 2.10 12.76 -0.22
N TRP A 176 0.85 13.20 -0.44
CA TRP A 176 -0.26 12.97 0.50
C TRP A 176 -0.72 11.51 0.59
N ASN A 177 -0.32 10.65 -0.35
CA ASN A 177 -0.54 9.19 -0.31
C ASN A 177 0.70 8.45 0.21
N HIS A 178 1.53 9.15 0.99
CA HIS A 178 2.69 8.62 1.69
C HIS A 178 3.82 7.96 0.87
N MET A 179 3.95 8.28 -0.42
CA MET A 179 5.14 7.85 -1.20
C MET A 179 6.44 8.44 -0.63
N PHE A 180 7.57 7.82 -0.98
CA PHE A 180 8.86 8.13 -0.38
C PHE A 180 9.85 8.74 -1.36
N SER A 181 10.67 9.64 -0.83
CA SER A 181 11.89 10.10 -1.49
C SER A 181 13.09 9.74 -0.62
N LEU A 182 14.06 9.03 -1.20
CA LEU A 182 15.31 8.66 -0.52
C LEU A 182 16.20 9.90 -0.36
N GLN A 183 16.63 10.15 0.87
CA GLN A 183 17.50 11.27 1.24
C GLN A 183 18.94 10.81 1.47
N PRO A 184 19.92 11.73 1.41
CA PRO A 184 21.28 11.45 1.83
C PRO A 184 21.35 10.92 3.27
N PRO A 185 22.28 10.01 3.60
CA PRO A 185 22.42 9.44 4.94
C PRO A 185 22.61 10.48 6.06
N ALA A 186 23.28 11.59 5.74
CA ALA A 186 23.51 12.69 6.67
C ALA A 186 22.22 13.37 7.14
N SER A 187 21.12 13.20 6.39
CA SER A 187 19.81 13.75 6.74
C SER A 187 19.07 12.90 7.76
N CYS A 188 19.52 11.68 8.09
CA CYS A 188 18.80 10.82 9.04
C CYS A 188 18.74 11.40 10.45
N HIS A 189 17.54 11.41 11.01
CA HIS A 189 17.31 11.75 12.40
C HIS A 189 16.94 10.47 13.18
N GLN A 190 17.90 9.89 13.90
CA GLN A 190 17.70 8.60 14.58
C GLN A 190 16.58 8.61 15.63
N LYS A 191 16.26 9.78 16.21
CA LYS A 191 15.12 9.95 17.12
C LYS A 191 13.76 9.64 16.47
N ASP A 192 13.70 9.69 15.14
CA ASP A 192 12.49 9.42 14.35
C ASP A 192 12.44 7.96 13.87
N ALA A 193 13.45 7.14 14.21
CA ALA A 193 13.48 5.73 13.85
C ALA A 193 12.41 4.94 14.64
N LEU A 194 11.58 4.20 13.92
CA LEU A 194 10.66 3.24 14.51
C LEU A 194 11.35 1.90 14.67
N THR A 195 11.08 1.21 15.78
CA THR A 195 11.49 -0.19 15.93
C THR A 195 10.59 -1.06 15.05
N PRO A 196 11.15 -1.84 14.11
CA PRO A 196 10.33 -2.69 13.26
C PRO A 196 9.73 -3.86 14.05
N GLU A 197 8.45 -4.12 13.82
CA GLU A 197 7.69 -5.22 14.42
C GLU A 197 7.39 -6.28 13.34
N TYR A 198 7.39 -7.57 13.68
CA TYR A 198 7.07 -8.60 12.70
C TYR A 198 5.61 -8.49 12.25
N PHE A 199 5.38 -8.40 10.93
CA PHE A 199 4.06 -8.29 10.34
C PHE A 199 3.33 -9.65 10.36
N THR A 200 2.62 -9.89 11.46
CA THR A 200 1.97 -11.18 11.73
C THR A 200 0.93 -11.55 10.67
N GLU A 201 0.59 -12.83 10.59
CA GLU A 201 -0.49 -13.28 9.70
C GLU A 201 -1.86 -12.72 10.10
N ALA A 202 -2.11 -12.57 11.41
CA ALA A 202 -3.32 -11.93 11.91
C ALA A 202 -3.46 -10.49 11.41
N GLU A 203 -2.38 -9.70 11.45
CA GLU A 203 -2.37 -8.34 10.92
C GLU A 203 -2.47 -8.33 9.39
N TRP A 204 -1.76 -9.23 8.70
CA TRP A 204 -1.81 -9.34 7.24
C TRP A 204 -3.24 -9.55 6.72
N GLN A 205 -3.98 -10.44 7.38
CA GLN A 205 -5.40 -10.69 7.09
C GLN A 205 -6.28 -9.51 7.50
N LYS A 206 -6.05 -8.91 8.68
CA LYS A 206 -6.77 -7.71 9.15
C LYS A 206 -6.69 -6.56 8.14
N TYR A 207 -5.50 -6.31 7.59
CA TYR A 207 -5.26 -5.23 6.62
C TYR A 207 -5.52 -5.65 5.17
N LYS A 208 -5.91 -6.91 4.92
CA LYS A 208 -6.27 -7.46 3.60
C LYS A 208 -5.17 -7.22 2.56
N MET A 209 -3.91 -7.45 2.94
CA MET A 209 -2.74 -7.17 2.10
C MET A 209 -2.84 -7.84 0.73
N VAL A 210 -3.32 -9.08 0.70
CA VAL A 210 -3.49 -9.88 -0.52
C VAL A 210 -4.88 -10.46 -0.60
N LYS A 211 -5.41 -10.50 -1.81
CA LYS A 211 -6.76 -10.93 -2.16
C LYS A 211 -6.63 -11.89 -3.34
N LYS A 212 -7.22 -13.07 -3.20
CA LYS A 212 -7.17 -14.11 -4.24
C LYS A 212 -7.66 -13.59 -5.60
N THR A 213 -8.74 -12.80 -5.58
CA THR A 213 -9.29 -12.14 -6.76
C THR A 213 -9.27 -10.64 -6.60
N GLU A 214 -8.79 -9.94 -7.62
CA GLU A 214 -8.88 -8.49 -7.71
C GLU A 214 -10.10 -8.07 -8.54
N ALA A 215 -10.70 -6.95 -8.19
CA ALA A 215 -11.78 -6.29 -8.92
C ALA A 215 -11.53 -4.78 -8.90
N MET A 216 -12.40 -3.99 -9.55
CA MET A 216 -12.20 -2.54 -9.63
C MET A 216 -12.10 -1.89 -8.24
N LEU A 217 -12.99 -2.28 -7.31
CA LEU A 217 -13.01 -1.81 -5.92
C LEU A 217 -12.39 -2.81 -4.94
N ARG A 218 -11.53 -3.71 -5.40
CA ARG A 218 -10.88 -4.72 -4.55
C ARG A 218 -9.48 -4.99 -5.09
N ARG A 219 -8.49 -4.31 -4.52
CA ARG A 219 -7.09 -4.36 -5.00
C ARG A 219 -6.17 -4.87 -3.91
N ASN A 220 -5.12 -5.57 -4.30
CA ASN A 220 -4.03 -5.90 -3.39
C ASN A 220 -3.34 -4.62 -2.91
N ARG A 221 -2.82 -4.65 -1.69
CA ARG A 221 -1.89 -3.62 -1.24
C ARG A 221 -0.52 -3.87 -1.86
N MET A 222 0.34 -2.87 -1.83
CA MET A 222 1.72 -3.07 -2.24
C MET A 222 2.39 -4.10 -1.32
N HIS A 223 2.94 -5.15 -1.92
CA HIS A 223 3.68 -6.21 -1.25
C HIS A 223 4.53 -6.96 -2.27
N ARG A 224 5.53 -7.70 -1.80
CA ARG A 224 6.32 -8.65 -2.58
C ARG A 224 5.75 -10.06 -2.47
N VAL A 225 6.01 -10.87 -3.49
CA VAL A 225 5.53 -12.25 -3.59
C VAL A 225 5.96 -13.09 -2.38
N TYR A 226 7.22 -12.93 -1.92
CA TYR A 226 7.76 -13.67 -0.77
C TYR A 226 7.14 -13.29 0.58
N GLU A 227 6.40 -12.19 0.64
CA GLU A 227 5.70 -11.78 1.85
C GLU A 227 4.39 -12.53 2.03
N ARG A 228 3.86 -13.14 0.97
CA ARG A 228 2.68 -13.99 1.08
C ARG A 228 3.10 -15.16 1.98
N ALA A 229 2.32 -15.45 3.01
CA ALA A 229 2.45 -16.76 3.63
C ALA A 229 2.15 -17.80 2.54
N GLU A 230 2.81 -18.96 2.56
CA GLU A 230 2.26 -20.14 1.88
C GLU A 230 0.84 -20.31 2.43
N ALA A 231 -0.17 -19.85 1.69
CA ALA A 231 -1.54 -20.17 2.01
C ALA A 231 -1.64 -21.70 1.94
N ALA A 232 -1.70 -22.35 3.11
CA ALA A 232 -1.81 -23.80 3.37
C ALA A 232 -0.51 -24.60 3.62
N ARG A 233 -0.05 -24.59 4.89
CA ARG A 233 0.18 -25.87 5.61
C ARG A 233 -0.95 -26.13 6.62
N GLN A 234 -2.18 -25.87 6.20
CA GLN A 234 -3.41 -26.31 6.86
C GLN A 234 -4.39 -26.78 5.79
#